data_AF-A0A7R9U5Z8-F1
#
_entry.id   AF-A0A7R9U5Z8-F1
#
_cell.length_a   1.000
_cell.length_b   1.000
_cell.length_c   1.000
_cell.angle_alpha   90.00
_cell.angle_beta   90.00
_cell.angle_gamma   90.00
#
_symmetry.space_group_name_H-M   'P 1'
#
loop_
_entity.id
_entity.type
_entity.pdbx_description
1 polymer ?
#
loop_
_entity_poly.entity_id
_entity_poly.type
_entity_poly.pdbx_seq_one_letter_code
_entity_poly.pdbx_strand_id
1 'polypeptide(L)'
;MASAYVTIGGLQVAAPLATFVEEELLGAADDAQAFWEAFRGLIEEAAPQNAALLQQRKALQALVDEYHEDVEHQEDVRVGSAAYRAFLQEIGYAAGSSSPPQQLATEPVDAEVRSVAGVQLVVPCDNPRYALNAANARWLSLLDALYGTDAVVPHPAATERIPEDGSYNPVRGAKVMDFVFSFLDSFFPLVSSGTEAPISYRRAVGFTVEKEVFGISDGEGEGEGVGEGEGTPSGVLANPSQFKGFAMSEAGEVSQVVLEYHDLHVILCFDADKARSLGFDSSLADVIVESALTAICDFEDSVAAVDVHDKVNVYRTWLGLMKGDLTATFAKKGATVQRRLKADKVFTRTGHADDPVVLHGRALLMCRNVGMQMYTDMVKHPAADLDAIPEAFVDLLVSAKAAQYDLQKADAQQTAKGSSRLLRNSRMGSVYIVKPKMHGPAEVAFNNMLFNAMEDMLGLKRNTLKMGVMDEERRTSLSLVSCMHEVRERLVFINTGFLDRTGDEIHTAMKAGPVYGKRQMKSQAWLKAYEDGNVDA
;
A
#
# COMPACT_ATOMS: atom_id res chain seq x y z
N MET A 1 -4.79 30.29 13.66
CA MET A 1 -4.26 31.26 14.65
C MET A 1 -2.77 31.41 14.39
N ALA A 2 -2.16 32.57 14.60
CA ALA A 2 -0.71 32.70 14.38
C ALA A 2 0.04 31.82 15.40
N SER A 3 0.74 30.79 14.91
CA SER A 3 1.57 29.92 15.75
C SER A 3 2.76 30.71 16.28
N ALA A 4 3.12 30.49 17.55
CA ALA A 4 4.40 30.97 18.06
C ALA A 4 5.55 30.23 17.35
N TYR A 5 6.67 30.92 17.12
CA TYR A 5 7.88 30.35 16.50
C TYR A 5 9.01 30.26 17.51
N VAL A 6 9.86 29.25 17.35
CA VAL A 6 11.10 29.06 18.12
C VAL A 6 12.28 29.11 17.14
N THR A 7 13.37 29.75 17.56
CA THR A 7 14.60 29.81 16.77
C THR A 7 15.50 28.63 17.10
N ILE A 8 15.71 27.71 16.16
CA ILE A 8 16.51 26.49 16.35
C ILE A 8 17.28 26.20 15.07
N GLY A 9 18.57 25.86 15.18
CA GLY A 9 19.41 25.60 14.00
C GLY A 9 19.49 26.76 12.99
N GLY A 10 19.17 28.00 13.40
CA GLY A 10 19.08 29.18 12.51
C GLY A 10 17.79 29.28 11.70
N LEU A 11 16.83 28.38 11.91
CA LEU A 11 15.48 28.41 11.34
C LEU A 11 14.49 29.02 12.34
N GLN A 12 13.35 29.53 11.85
CA GLN A 12 12.17 29.78 12.69
C GLN A 12 11.20 28.62 12.49
N VAL A 13 10.98 27.80 13.52
CA VAL A 13 10.11 26.64 13.46
C VAL A 13 8.85 26.90 14.27
N ALA A 14 7.68 26.62 13.71
CA ALA A 14 6.42 26.73 14.43
C ALA A 14 6.44 25.80 15.66
N ALA A 15 6.10 26.34 16.84
CA ALA A 15 6.26 25.66 18.12
C ALA A 15 5.64 24.25 18.16
N PRO A 16 4.43 23.99 17.60
CA PRO A 16 3.88 22.63 17.59
C PRO A 16 4.74 21.61 16.83
N LEU A 17 5.39 22.04 15.73
CA LEU A 17 6.30 21.17 14.98
C LEU A 17 7.61 20.98 15.75
N ALA A 18 8.17 22.04 16.35
CA ALA A 18 9.40 21.94 17.15
C ALA A 18 9.22 20.97 18.32
N THR A 19 8.14 21.11 19.09
CA THR A 19 7.79 20.21 20.19
C THR A 19 7.63 18.77 19.72
N PHE A 20 6.86 18.54 18.64
CA PHE A 20 6.71 17.19 18.09
C PHE A 20 8.06 16.58 17.68
N VAL A 21 8.89 17.35 16.98
CA VAL A 21 10.19 16.85 16.50
C VAL A 21 11.09 16.50 17.68
N GLU A 22 11.24 17.40 18.65
CA GLU A 22 12.21 17.22 19.75
C GLU A 22 11.75 16.22 20.81
N GLU A 23 10.45 16.19 21.12
CA GLU A 23 9.92 15.35 22.22
C GLU A 23 9.41 14.00 21.75
N GLU A 24 8.95 13.87 20.50
CA GLU A 24 8.32 12.64 19.99
C GLU A 24 9.13 11.96 18.90
N LEU A 25 9.65 12.70 17.91
CA LEU A 25 10.31 12.15 16.71
C LEU A 25 11.80 11.84 16.91
N LEU A 26 12.54 12.73 17.58
CA LEU A 26 13.94 12.53 17.89
C LEU A 26 14.07 11.57 19.09
N GLY A 27 15.03 10.66 19.01
CA GLY A 27 15.41 9.81 20.13
C GLY A 27 16.30 10.56 21.12
N ALA A 28 16.42 10.04 22.35
CA ALA A 28 17.23 10.66 23.41
C ALA A 28 18.73 10.82 23.08
N ALA A 29 19.23 10.14 22.04
CA ALA A 29 20.61 10.23 21.58
C ALA A 29 20.80 11.17 20.38
N ASP A 30 19.72 11.69 19.79
CA ASP A 30 19.80 12.63 18.67
C ASP A 30 20.16 14.04 19.17
N ASP A 31 21.01 14.75 18.42
CA ASP A 31 21.30 16.17 18.65
C ASP A 31 20.31 17.02 17.84
N ALA A 32 19.33 17.62 18.54
CA ALA A 32 18.32 18.45 17.91
C ALA A 32 18.91 19.67 17.18
N GLN A 33 19.93 20.31 17.74
CA GLN A 33 20.55 21.48 17.12
C GLN A 33 21.23 21.09 15.81
N ALA A 34 22.04 20.03 15.82
CA ALA A 34 22.69 19.52 14.60
C ALA A 34 21.67 19.05 13.56
N PHE A 35 20.58 18.41 13.98
CA PHE A 35 19.49 17.98 13.10
C PHE A 35 18.85 19.16 12.35
N TRP A 36 18.51 20.23 13.06
CA TRP A 36 17.93 21.42 12.44
C TRP A 36 18.93 22.19 11.57
N GLU A 37 20.21 22.24 11.94
CA GLU A 37 21.27 22.85 11.12
C GLU A 37 21.50 22.08 9.80
N ALA A 38 21.45 20.76 9.83
CA ALA A 38 21.54 19.94 8.62
C ALA A 38 20.32 20.14 7.72
N PHE A 39 19.11 20.21 8.30
CA PHE A 39 17.90 20.52 7.54
C PHE A 39 17.95 21.91 6.91
N ARG A 40 18.49 22.91 7.63
CA ARG A 40 18.74 24.25 7.10
C ARG A 40 19.60 24.20 5.83
N GLY A 41 20.73 23.48 5.89
CA GLY A 41 21.63 23.34 4.74
C GLY A 41 20.93 22.70 3.51
N LEU A 42 20.08 21.69 3.74
CA LEU A 42 19.27 21.09 2.67
C LEU A 42 18.31 22.09 2.05
N ILE A 43 17.64 22.93 2.86
CA ILE A 43 16.75 23.99 2.35
C ILE A 43 17.52 24.98 1.48
N GLU A 44 18.68 25.45 1.94
CA GLU A 44 19.51 26.44 1.23
C GLU A 44 19.91 25.94 -0.17
N GLU A 45 20.23 24.65 -0.30
CA GLU A 45 20.61 24.04 -1.58
C GLU A 45 19.39 23.77 -2.48
N ALA A 46 18.32 23.20 -1.93
CA ALA A 46 17.24 22.62 -2.73
C ALA A 46 16.08 23.59 -3.01
N ALA A 47 15.81 24.58 -2.15
CA ALA A 47 14.67 25.48 -2.32
C ALA A 47 14.75 26.32 -3.61
N PRO A 48 15.91 26.88 -4.01
CA PRO A 48 16.04 27.59 -5.29
C PRO A 48 15.77 26.70 -6.50
N GLN A 49 16.20 25.44 -6.46
CA GLN A 49 15.98 24.47 -7.54
C GLN A 49 14.48 24.10 -7.65
N ASN A 50 13.81 23.87 -6.51
CA ASN A 50 12.36 23.65 -6.48
C ASN A 50 11.61 24.82 -7.14
N ALA A 51 11.93 26.05 -6.74
CA ALA A 51 11.30 27.26 -7.30
C ALA A 51 11.53 27.39 -8.81
N ALA A 52 12.75 27.10 -9.29
CA ALA A 52 13.09 27.14 -10.71
C ALA A 52 12.28 26.11 -11.52
N LEU A 53 12.11 24.88 -11.01
CA LEU A 53 11.29 23.85 -11.66
C LEU A 53 9.81 24.25 -11.73
N LEU A 54 9.26 24.82 -10.65
CA LEU A 54 7.88 25.35 -10.68
C LEU A 54 7.71 26.52 -11.65
N GLN A 55 8.72 27.37 -11.80
CA GLN A 55 8.72 28.43 -12.81
C GLN A 55 8.78 27.86 -14.23
N GLN A 56 9.53 26.77 -14.44
CA GLN A 56 9.55 26.06 -15.71
C GLN A 56 8.17 25.47 -16.05
N ARG A 57 7.42 24.92 -15.07
CA ARG A 57 6.03 24.48 -15.30
C ARG A 57 5.18 25.62 -15.88
N LYS A 58 5.23 26.80 -15.24
CA LYS A 58 4.48 28.00 -15.68
C LYS A 58 4.90 28.47 -17.07
N ALA A 59 6.20 28.50 -17.36
CA ALA A 59 6.72 28.92 -18.65
C ALA A 59 6.25 28.00 -19.78
N LEU A 60 6.29 26.68 -19.56
CA LEU A 60 5.81 25.71 -20.54
C LEU A 60 4.30 25.78 -20.76
N GLN A 61 3.51 25.94 -19.69
CA GLN A 61 2.06 26.11 -19.84
C GLN A 61 1.73 27.37 -20.65
N ALA A 62 2.43 28.48 -20.41
CA ALA A 62 2.23 29.71 -21.16
C ALA A 62 2.52 29.54 -22.67
N LEU A 63 3.58 28.80 -23.03
CA LEU A 63 3.89 28.49 -24.42
C LEU A 63 2.82 27.60 -25.06
N VAL A 64 2.30 26.61 -24.33
CA VAL A 64 1.21 25.75 -24.82
C VAL A 64 -0.09 26.54 -24.99
N ASP A 65 -0.41 27.44 -24.06
CA ASP A 65 -1.55 28.34 -24.15
C ASP A 65 -1.45 29.23 -25.39
N GLU A 66 -0.29 29.88 -25.60
CA GLU A 66 -0.01 30.75 -26.76
C GLU A 66 -0.16 29.99 -28.08
N TYR A 67 0.37 28.77 -28.16
CA TYR A 67 0.26 27.94 -29.36
C TYR A 67 -1.21 27.65 -29.75
N HIS A 68 -2.08 27.40 -28.77
CA HIS A 68 -3.50 27.13 -29.03
C HIS A 68 -4.33 28.40 -29.31
N GLU A 69 -3.91 29.56 -28.81
CA GLU A 69 -4.57 30.83 -29.06
C GLU A 69 -4.20 31.45 -30.42
N ASP A 70 -3.05 31.08 -30.99
CA ASP A 70 -2.59 31.56 -32.27
C ASP A 70 -3.48 31.09 -33.44
N VAL A 71 -4.02 32.06 -34.18
CA VAL A 71 -4.89 31.83 -35.33
C VAL A 71 -4.17 31.11 -36.46
N GLU A 72 -2.85 31.31 -36.61
CA GLU A 72 -2.05 30.63 -37.63
C GLU A 72 -1.94 29.11 -37.36
N HIS A 73 -2.04 28.71 -36.09
CA HIS A 73 -1.97 27.30 -35.68
C HIS A 73 -3.34 26.61 -35.59
N GLN A 74 -4.46 27.29 -35.86
CA GLN A 74 -5.80 26.68 -35.72
C GLN A 74 -6.02 25.44 -36.61
N GLU A 75 -5.39 25.37 -37.78
CA GLU A 75 -5.44 24.17 -38.63
C GLU A 75 -4.51 23.04 -38.13
N ASP A 76 -3.43 23.42 -37.43
CA ASP A 76 -2.45 22.52 -36.81
C ASP A 76 -2.92 21.95 -35.47
N VAL A 77 -3.93 22.55 -34.82
CA VAL A 77 -4.45 22.10 -33.52
C VAL A 77 -5.41 20.90 -33.62
N ARG A 78 -5.63 20.34 -34.84
CA ARG A 78 -6.37 19.07 -34.97
C ARG A 78 -5.67 17.96 -34.16
N VAL A 79 -6.49 17.18 -33.44
CA VAL A 79 -6.03 16.10 -32.55
C VAL A 79 -4.99 15.22 -33.24
N GLY A 80 -3.75 15.29 -32.75
CA GLY A 80 -2.64 14.44 -33.22
C GLY A 80 -1.83 14.98 -34.39
N SER A 81 -1.85 16.28 -34.70
CA SER A 81 -1.02 16.84 -35.76
C SER A 81 0.49 16.64 -35.51
N ALA A 82 1.24 16.46 -36.60
CA ALA A 82 2.69 16.38 -36.53
C ALA A 82 3.32 17.71 -36.08
N ALA A 83 2.70 18.84 -36.45
CA ALA A 83 3.12 20.18 -36.06
C ALA A 83 3.07 20.38 -34.54
N TYR A 84 1.97 20.01 -33.88
CA TYR A 84 1.86 20.14 -32.42
C TYR A 84 2.84 19.24 -31.68
N ARG A 85 3.09 18.03 -32.18
CA ARG A 85 4.12 17.14 -31.61
C ARG A 85 5.52 17.75 -31.74
N ALA A 86 5.86 18.33 -32.90
CA ALA A 86 7.14 18.98 -33.13
C ALA A 86 7.30 20.21 -32.21
N PHE A 87 6.26 21.01 -32.07
CA PHE A 87 6.23 22.13 -31.13
C PHE A 87 6.51 21.69 -29.68
N LEU A 88 5.82 20.67 -29.18
CA LEU A 88 6.05 20.16 -27.82
C LEU A 88 7.49 19.64 -27.62
N GLN A 89 8.14 19.14 -28.67
CA GLN A 89 9.55 18.75 -28.63
C GLN A 89 10.48 19.98 -28.63
N GLU A 90 10.20 20.97 -29.48
CA GLU A 90 10.98 22.20 -29.61
C GLU A 90 11.06 22.99 -28.30
N ILE A 91 9.94 23.13 -27.60
CA ILE A 91 9.90 23.84 -26.31
C ILE A 91 10.42 22.99 -25.13
N GLY A 92 10.76 21.72 -25.39
CA GLY A 92 11.21 20.78 -24.35
C GLY A 92 10.10 20.28 -23.41
N TYR A 93 8.84 20.31 -23.83
CA TYR A 93 7.73 19.72 -23.08
C TYR A 93 7.77 18.19 -23.14
N ALA A 94 7.94 17.62 -24.34
CA ALA A 94 8.14 16.19 -24.53
C ALA A 94 9.63 15.93 -24.73
N ALA A 95 10.29 15.31 -23.74
CA ALA A 95 11.65 14.84 -23.93
C ALA A 95 11.66 13.79 -25.06
N GLY A 96 12.70 13.78 -25.91
CA GLY A 96 12.87 12.70 -26.88
C GLY A 96 12.85 11.35 -26.18
N SER A 97 12.26 10.32 -26.82
CA SER A 97 12.16 8.99 -26.23
C SER A 97 13.56 8.43 -25.95
N SER A 98 13.93 8.31 -24.67
CA SER A 98 15.07 7.50 -24.28
C SER A 98 14.71 6.03 -24.46
N SER A 99 15.68 5.18 -24.82
CA SER A 99 15.46 3.74 -24.77
C SER A 99 15.18 3.34 -23.30
N PRO A 100 14.27 2.40 -23.04
CA PRO A 100 14.01 1.93 -21.69
C PRO A 100 15.28 1.41 -21.02
N PRO A 101 15.43 1.57 -19.69
CA PRO A 101 16.56 0.99 -18.98
C PRO A 101 16.58 -0.52 -19.24
N GLN A 102 17.74 -1.08 -19.61
CA GLN A 102 17.87 -2.52 -19.84
C GLN A 102 17.53 -3.34 -18.58
N GLN A 103 17.74 -2.77 -17.39
CA GLN A 103 17.37 -3.35 -16.10
C GLN A 103 17.28 -2.26 -15.03
N LEU A 104 16.24 -2.31 -14.18
CA LEU A 104 16.18 -1.52 -12.94
C LEU A 104 17.11 -2.17 -11.90
N ALA A 105 17.89 -1.35 -11.18
CA ALA A 105 18.88 -1.82 -10.20
C ALA A 105 18.40 -1.62 -8.75
N THR A 106 17.09 -1.53 -8.54
CA THR A 106 16.51 -1.20 -7.23
C THR A 106 16.57 -2.39 -6.29
N GLU A 107 17.54 -2.38 -5.38
CA GLU A 107 17.66 -3.35 -4.30
C GLU A 107 18.16 -2.68 -3.01
N PRO A 108 17.79 -3.20 -1.82
CA PRO A 108 16.87 -4.31 -1.59
C PRO A 108 15.38 -3.86 -1.57
N VAL A 109 14.44 -4.76 -1.88
CA VAL A 109 12.99 -4.48 -1.93
C VAL A 109 12.22 -5.67 -1.33
N ASP A 110 11.21 -5.40 -0.51
CA ASP A 110 10.34 -6.40 0.12
C ASP A 110 9.47 -7.13 -0.93
N ALA A 111 9.15 -8.41 -0.66
CA ALA A 111 8.45 -9.28 -1.61
C ALA A 111 7.07 -8.75 -2.05
N GLU A 112 6.34 -8.06 -1.16
CA GLU A 112 5.03 -7.46 -1.47
C GLU A 112 5.07 -6.41 -2.58
N VAL A 113 6.27 -5.89 -2.88
CA VAL A 113 6.50 -4.90 -3.94
C VAL A 113 7.25 -5.56 -5.11
N ARG A 114 8.22 -6.41 -4.82
CA ARG A 114 9.12 -6.98 -5.83
C ARG A 114 8.48 -8.08 -6.68
N SER A 115 7.71 -8.98 -6.07
CA SER A 115 7.43 -10.28 -6.69
C SER A 115 6.03 -10.82 -6.47
N VAL A 116 5.23 -10.22 -5.57
CA VAL A 116 3.87 -10.68 -5.29
C VAL A 116 2.86 -9.67 -5.84
N ALA A 117 1.93 -10.14 -6.66
CA ALA A 117 0.80 -9.33 -7.10
C ALA A 117 -0.31 -9.35 -6.04
N GLY A 118 -0.80 -8.18 -5.64
CA GLY A 118 -1.90 -8.10 -4.67
C GLY A 118 -2.47 -6.71 -4.53
N VAL A 119 -3.38 -6.55 -3.57
CA VAL A 119 -4.12 -5.30 -3.37
C VAL A 119 -3.26 -4.28 -2.63
N GLN A 120 -3.31 -3.03 -3.08
CA GLN A 120 -2.78 -1.87 -2.39
C GLN A 120 -3.94 -0.99 -1.89
N LEU A 121 -3.90 -0.59 -0.62
CA LEU A 121 -4.82 0.40 -0.06
C LEU A 121 -4.20 1.79 -0.09
N VAL A 122 -5.02 2.84 -0.16
CA VAL A 122 -4.64 4.22 0.13
C VAL A 122 -5.50 4.71 1.29
N VAL A 123 -4.89 5.30 2.31
CA VAL A 123 -5.57 5.66 3.56
C VAL A 123 -5.11 7.00 4.09
N PRO A 124 -6.03 7.88 4.54
CA PRO A 124 -5.65 9.17 5.08
C PRO A 124 -4.99 9.02 6.46
N CYS A 125 -3.86 9.69 6.65
CA CYS A 125 -3.09 9.61 7.90
C CYS A 125 -3.55 10.58 9.00
N ASP A 126 -4.47 11.50 8.71
CA ASP A 126 -5.12 12.33 9.73
C ASP A 126 -6.06 11.51 10.65
N ASN A 127 -6.39 10.27 10.26
CA ASN A 127 -7.25 9.36 11.01
C ASN A 127 -6.51 8.08 11.45
N PRO A 128 -6.02 8.03 12.71
CA PRO A 128 -5.32 6.86 13.27
C PRO A 128 -6.10 5.55 13.18
N ARG A 129 -7.44 5.61 13.26
CA ARG A 129 -8.30 4.42 13.19
C ARG A 129 -8.29 3.82 11.77
N TYR A 130 -8.32 4.67 10.75
CA TYR A 130 -8.28 4.22 9.36
C TYR A 130 -6.89 3.68 9.01
N ALA A 131 -5.82 4.38 9.41
CA ALA A 131 -4.46 3.89 9.25
C ALA A 131 -4.25 2.50 9.90
N LEU A 132 -4.74 2.30 11.14
CA LEU A 132 -4.71 0.99 11.80
C LEU A 132 -5.55 -0.08 11.11
N ASN A 133 -6.67 0.31 10.48
CA ASN A 133 -7.46 -0.64 9.69
C ASN A 133 -6.69 -1.10 8.46
N ALA A 134 -6.11 -0.17 7.70
CA ALA A 134 -5.34 -0.47 6.49
C ALA A 134 -4.12 -1.33 6.81
N ALA A 135 -3.35 -0.98 7.85
CA ALA A 135 -2.22 -1.79 8.29
C ALA A 135 -2.63 -3.21 8.68
N ASN A 136 -3.82 -3.40 9.26
CA ASN A 136 -4.33 -4.71 9.68
C ASN A 136 -5.16 -5.44 8.61
N ALA A 137 -5.33 -4.85 7.42
CA ALA A 137 -6.16 -5.36 6.33
C ALA A 137 -5.44 -6.38 5.43
N ARG A 138 -4.20 -6.76 5.77
CA ARG A 138 -3.52 -7.87 5.09
C ARG A 138 -4.27 -9.18 5.25
N TRP A 139 -4.95 -9.39 6.38
CA TRP A 139 -5.69 -10.63 6.67
C TRP A 139 -7.14 -10.32 7.02
N LEU A 140 -8.06 -10.73 6.15
CA LEU A 140 -9.48 -10.46 6.28
C LEU A 140 -10.30 -11.75 6.17
N SER A 141 -11.42 -11.81 6.89
CA SER A 141 -12.40 -12.89 6.75
C SER A 141 -13.13 -12.74 5.41
N LEU A 142 -13.04 -13.79 4.58
CA LEU A 142 -13.78 -13.90 3.34
C LEU A 142 -15.28 -14.03 3.63
N LEU A 143 -15.66 -14.73 4.70
CA LEU A 143 -17.06 -14.86 5.10
C LEU A 143 -17.67 -13.51 5.48
N ASP A 144 -16.98 -12.72 6.31
CA ASP A 144 -17.44 -11.37 6.69
C ASP A 144 -17.53 -10.45 5.46
N ALA A 145 -16.54 -10.51 4.55
CA ALA A 145 -16.52 -9.69 3.35
C ALA A 145 -17.68 -10.03 2.40
N LEU A 146 -17.94 -11.32 2.17
CA LEU A 146 -19.05 -11.79 1.32
C LEU A 146 -20.40 -11.52 1.98
N TYR A 147 -20.53 -11.80 3.27
CA TYR A 147 -21.78 -11.60 4.00
C TYR A 147 -22.13 -10.12 4.14
N GLY A 148 -21.14 -9.25 4.36
CA GLY A 148 -21.34 -7.82 4.60
C GLY A 148 -21.52 -6.94 3.35
N THR A 149 -21.36 -7.50 2.15
CA THR A 149 -21.37 -6.73 0.88
C THR A 149 -22.41 -7.26 -0.12
N ASP A 150 -22.53 -6.60 -1.26
CA ASP A 150 -23.38 -7.05 -2.36
C ASP A 150 -22.71 -8.13 -3.26
N ALA A 151 -21.52 -8.63 -2.90
CA ALA A 151 -20.80 -9.64 -3.69
C ALA A 151 -21.56 -10.97 -3.88
N VAL A 152 -22.42 -11.34 -2.91
CA VAL A 152 -23.22 -12.60 -2.93
C VAL A 152 -24.59 -12.40 -3.60
N VAL A 153 -24.88 -11.21 -4.15
CA VAL A 153 -26.22 -10.80 -4.60
C VAL A 153 -26.73 -11.36 -5.95
N PRO A 154 -26.00 -12.10 -6.83
CA PRO A 154 -26.65 -12.62 -8.03
C PRO A 154 -27.73 -13.70 -7.78
N HIS A 155 -28.04 -14.09 -6.53
CA HIS A 155 -29.10 -15.03 -6.19
C HIS A 155 -30.32 -14.34 -5.52
N PRO A 156 -31.55 -14.46 -6.04
CA PRO A 156 -32.78 -13.89 -5.44
C PRO A 156 -33.11 -14.36 -4.01
N ALA A 157 -32.49 -15.44 -3.53
CA ALA A 157 -32.57 -15.87 -2.13
C ALA A 157 -31.48 -15.26 -1.22
N ALA A 158 -30.40 -14.72 -1.80
CA ALA A 158 -29.37 -13.93 -1.11
C ALA A 158 -29.74 -12.45 -0.99
N THR A 159 -30.86 -12.03 -1.61
CA THR A 159 -31.41 -10.67 -1.51
C THR A 159 -32.20 -10.43 -0.22
N GLU A 160 -32.39 -11.44 0.63
CA GLU A 160 -32.85 -11.20 1.99
C GLU A 160 -31.82 -10.32 2.69
N ARG A 161 -32.25 -9.09 3.04
CA ARG A 161 -31.39 -8.12 3.72
C ARG A 161 -30.83 -8.73 4.99
N ILE A 162 -29.62 -8.32 5.35
CA ILE A 162 -29.11 -8.51 6.71
C ILE A 162 -30.18 -7.98 7.67
N PRO A 163 -30.67 -8.78 8.62
CA PRO A 163 -31.67 -8.35 9.59
C PRO A 163 -31.29 -7.02 10.23
N GLU A 164 -32.25 -6.10 10.37
CA GLU A 164 -32.00 -4.76 10.93
C GLU A 164 -31.55 -4.80 12.40
N ASP A 165 -31.91 -5.86 13.12
CA ASP A 165 -31.46 -6.14 14.48
C ASP A 165 -30.02 -6.70 14.56
N GLY A 166 -29.38 -6.93 13.42
CA GLY A 166 -28.03 -7.46 13.30
C GLY A 166 -27.91 -8.96 13.56
N SER A 167 -29.02 -9.70 13.61
CA SER A 167 -29.02 -11.16 13.71
C SER A 167 -28.49 -11.82 12.43
N TYR A 168 -28.04 -13.07 12.55
CA TYR A 168 -27.52 -13.85 11.43
C TYR A 168 -28.66 -14.42 10.58
N ASN A 169 -28.57 -14.23 9.26
CA ASN A 169 -29.47 -14.85 8.29
C ASN A 169 -28.82 -16.14 7.74
N PRO A 170 -29.31 -17.34 8.11
CA PRO A 170 -28.74 -18.61 7.67
C PRO A 170 -28.89 -18.86 6.16
N VAL A 171 -29.94 -18.32 5.51
CA VAL A 171 -30.13 -18.44 4.06
C VAL A 171 -29.02 -17.71 3.30
N ARG A 172 -28.70 -16.49 3.75
CA ARG A 172 -27.57 -15.71 3.23
C ARG A 172 -26.23 -16.39 3.55
N GLY A 173 -26.10 -16.91 4.77
CA GLY A 173 -24.94 -17.66 5.24
C GLY A 173 -24.60 -18.88 4.38
N ALA A 174 -25.60 -19.67 4.02
CA ALA A 174 -25.43 -20.82 3.12
C ALA A 174 -24.89 -20.39 1.74
N LYS A 175 -25.34 -19.25 1.20
CA LYS A 175 -24.83 -18.72 -0.07
C LYS A 175 -23.40 -18.19 0.01
N VAL A 176 -23.02 -17.63 1.15
CA VAL A 176 -21.61 -17.29 1.42
C VAL A 176 -20.76 -18.56 1.39
N MET A 177 -21.19 -19.63 2.06
CA MET A 177 -20.44 -20.90 2.05
C MET A 177 -20.40 -21.58 0.68
N ASP A 178 -21.48 -21.52 -0.09
CA ASP A 178 -21.49 -22.00 -1.48
C ASP A 178 -20.38 -21.35 -2.32
N PHE A 179 -20.21 -20.03 -2.15
CA PHE A 179 -19.13 -19.28 -2.79
C PHE A 179 -17.76 -19.73 -2.27
N VAL A 180 -17.61 -19.86 -0.94
CA VAL A 180 -16.34 -20.27 -0.31
C VAL A 180 -15.90 -21.64 -0.79
N PHE A 181 -16.80 -22.64 -0.84
CA PHE A 181 -16.46 -23.97 -1.36
C PHE A 181 -16.06 -23.91 -2.83
N SER A 182 -16.78 -23.14 -3.65
CA SER A 182 -16.43 -22.97 -5.07
C SER A 182 -15.07 -22.27 -5.25
N PHE A 183 -14.74 -21.30 -4.40
CA PHE A 183 -13.44 -20.64 -4.35
C PHE A 183 -12.34 -21.66 -3.99
N LEU A 184 -12.52 -22.44 -2.93
CA LEU A 184 -11.55 -23.45 -2.51
C LEU A 184 -11.37 -24.54 -3.57
N ASP A 185 -12.44 -25.05 -4.16
CA ASP A 185 -12.40 -26.05 -5.24
C ASP A 185 -11.65 -25.53 -6.49
N SER A 186 -11.72 -24.21 -6.76
CA SER A 186 -11.07 -23.61 -7.93
C SER A 186 -9.56 -23.37 -7.74
N PHE A 187 -9.15 -22.94 -6.55
CA PHE A 187 -7.76 -22.53 -6.29
C PHE A 187 -6.95 -23.55 -5.50
N PHE A 188 -7.61 -24.45 -4.75
CA PHE A 188 -7.00 -25.48 -3.92
C PHE A 188 -7.70 -26.84 -4.14
N PRO A 189 -7.82 -27.31 -5.40
CA PRO A 189 -8.65 -28.46 -5.73
C PRO A 189 -8.26 -29.70 -4.92
N LEU A 190 -9.26 -30.45 -4.47
CA LEU A 190 -9.06 -31.74 -3.82
C LEU A 190 -9.29 -32.90 -4.80
N VAL A 191 -8.59 -34.00 -4.57
CA VAL A 191 -8.80 -35.29 -5.24
C VAL A 191 -9.00 -36.40 -4.23
N SER A 192 -9.78 -37.41 -4.57
CA SER A 192 -10.00 -38.59 -3.74
C SER A 192 -8.72 -39.39 -3.57
N SER A 193 -8.44 -39.78 -2.33
CA SER A 193 -7.28 -40.62 -2.02
C SER A 193 -7.34 -41.94 -2.78
N GLY A 194 -6.28 -42.25 -3.53
CA GLY A 194 -6.11 -43.51 -4.27
C GLY A 194 -6.79 -43.60 -5.64
N THR A 195 -7.68 -42.67 -6.01
CA THR A 195 -8.34 -42.66 -7.33
C THR A 195 -8.14 -41.38 -8.13
N GLU A 196 -7.61 -40.32 -7.49
CA GLU A 196 -7.34 -39.01 -8.10
C GLU A 196 -8.57 -38.31 -8.72
N ALA A 197 -9.79 -38.78 -8.42
CA ALA A 197 -11.01 -38.19 -8.93
C ALA A 197 -11.31 -36.88 -8.16
N PRO A 198 -11.77 -35.80 -8.82
CA PRO A 198 -12.09 -34.55 -8.12
C PRO A 198 -13.12 -34.75 -7.00
N ILE A 199 -12.87 -34.16 -5.84
CA ILE A 199 -13.78 -34.12 -4.69
C ILE A 199 -13.94 -32.67 -4.23
N SER A 200 -15.15 -32.29 -3.83
CA SER A 200 -15.44 -30.92 -3.39
C SER A 200 -15.30 -30.75 -1.88
N TYR A 201 -14.82 -29.58 -1.44
CA TYR A 201 -14.84 -29.17 -0.03
C TYR A 201 -16.24 -29.22 0.60
N ARG A 202 -17.30 -29.15 -0.19
CA ARG A 202 -18.70 -29.27 0.30
C ARG A 202 -18.97 -30.62 0.97
N ARG A 203 -18.24 -31.68 0.60
CA ARG A 203 -18.40 -33.03 1.17
C ARG A 203 -17.66 -33.19 2.51
N ALA A 204 -16.84 -32.22 2.90
CA ALA A 204 -16.04 -32.30 4.11
C ALA A 204 -16.91 -32.30 5.36
N VAL A 205 -16.83 -33.37 6.16
CA VAL A 205 -17.37 -33.43 7.52
C VAL A 205 -16.28 -33.19 8.57
N GLY A 206 -15.02 -33.39 8.18
CA GLY A 206 -13.85 -33.12 9.00
C GLY A 206 -12.63 -32.73 8.14
N PHE A 207 -11.65 -32.13 8.81
CA PHE A 207 -10.38 -31.70 8.23
C PHE A 207 -9.24 -32.30 9.06
N THR A 208 -8.23 -32.85 8.39
CA THR A 208 -7.11 -33.51 9.06
C THR A 208 -5.77 -33.05 8.48
N VAL A 209 -4.74 -33.11 9.32
CA VAL A 209 -3.35 -33.00 8.90
C VAL A 209 -2.64 -34.25 9.42
N GLU A 210 -2.40 -35.21 8.52
CA GLU A 210 -1.75 -36.48 8.85
C GLU A 210 -0.50 -36.65 8.01
N LYS A 211 0.64 -36.98 8.65
CA LYS A 211 1.94 -37.16 7.98
C LYS A 211 2.21 -36.06 6.96
N GLU A 212 1.94 -34.82 7.35
CA GLU A 212 2.22 -33.63 6.55
C GLU A 212 1.31 -33.43 5.33
N VAL A 213 0.21 -34.18 5.26
CA VAL A 213 -0.80 -34.06 4.22
C VAL A 213 -2.05 -33.45 4.82
N PHE A 214 -2.46 -32.30 4.28
CA PHE A 214 -3.78 -31.75 4.54
C PHE A 214 -4.83 -32.51 3.70
N GLY A 215 -5.91 -32.90 4.36
CA GLY A 215 -7.03 -33.58 3.71
C GLY A 215 -8.36 -33.35 4.41
N ILE A 216 -9.40 -33.91 3.80
CA ILE A 216 -10.77 -33.92 4.32
C ILE A 216 -11.22 -35.37 4.54
N SER A 217 -12.12 -35.56 5.50
CA SER A 217 -12.97 -36.75 5.58
C SER A 217 -14.34 -36.43 5.00
N ASP A 218 -14.91 -37.36 4.24
CA ASP A 218 -16.27 -37.28 3.71
C ASP A 218 -17.22 -38.20 4.51
N GLY A 219 -18.50 -37.80 4.59
CA GLY A 219 -19.51 -38.55 5.33
C GLY A 219 -20.05 -39.81 4.62
N GLU A 220 -19.57 -40.14 3.42
CA GLU A 220 -20.05 -41.28 2.61
C GLU A 220 -19.18 -42.54 2.77
N GLY A 221 -18.18 -42.50 3.66
CA GLY A 221 -17.22 -43.58 3.92
C GLY A 221 -17.63 -44.61 4.98
N GLU A 222 -18.88 -44.63 5.48
CA GLU A 222 -19.41 -45.76 6.28
C GLU A 222 -19.78 -46.95 5.36
N GLY A 223 -18.83 -47.39 4.53
CA GLY A 223 -18.88 -48.71 3.90
C GLY A 223 -18.23 -49.71 4.85
N GLU A 224 -19.00 -50.71 5.29
CA GLU A 224 -18.60 -51.82 6.15
C GLU A 224 -17.14 -52.28 5.89
N GLY A 225 -16.19 -51.88 6.76
CA GLY A 225 -14.81 -52.39 6.67
C GLY A 225 -13.65 -51.51 7.15
N VAL A 226 -13.86 -50.28 7.63
CA VAL A 226 -12.76 -49.48 8.24
C VAL A 226 -12.84 -49.63 9.76
N GLY A 227 -12.03 -50.54 10.30
CA GLY A 227 -11.85 -50.67 11.75
C GLY A 227 -11.25 -49.41 12.35
N GLU A 228 -11.52 -49.19 13.64
CA GLU A 228 -10.92 -48.14 14.48
C GLU A 228 -9.39 -48.12 14.30
N GLY A 229 -8.89 -47.22 13.46
CA GLY A 229 -7.47 -47.06 13.14
C GLY A 229 -7.26 -45.83 12.27
N GLU A 230 -6.22 -45.05 12.61
CA GLU A 230 -5.70 -43.86 11.92
C GLU A 230 -6.07 -43.81 10.43
N GLY A 231 -7.08 -42.99 10.09
CA GLY A 231 -7.81 -43.07 8.83
C GLY A 231 -7.22 -42.15 7.77
N THR A 232 -6.73 -42.73 6.68
CA THR A 232 -6.30 -41.98 5.50
C THR A 232 -7.43 -41.03 5.06
N PRO A 233 -7.15 -39.72 4.83
CA PRO A 233 -8.18 -38.77 4.46
C PRO A 233 -8.89 -39.20 3.16
N SER A 234 -10.20 -39.02 3.07
CA SER A 234 -10.99 -39.35 1.87
C SER A 234 -10.57 -38.52 0.66
N GLY A 235 -10.13 -37.27 0.89
CA GLY A 235 -9.62 -36.38 -0.14
C GLY A 235 -8.41 -35.58 0.32
N VAL A 236 -7.50 -35.29 -0.61
CA VAL A 236 -6.25 -34.53 -0.40
C VAL A 236 -6.10 -33.46 -1.47
N LEU A 237 -5.25 -32.46 -1.24
CA LEU A 237 -4.93 -31.46 -2.27
C LEU A 237 -4.37 -32.14 -3.52
N ALA A 238 -4.90 -31.78 -4.70
CA ALA A 238 -4.38 -32.22 -5.98
C ALA A 238 -2.92 -31.79 -6.18
N ASN A 239 -2.57 -30.61 -5.65
CA ASN A 239 -1.19 -30.18 -5.53
C ASN A 239 -0.78 -30.05 -4.04
N PRO A 240 -0.02 -31.02 -3.50
CA PRO A 240 0.44 -30.99 -2.11
C PRO A 240 1.30 -29.77 -1.76
N SER A 241 1.99 -29.14 -2.73
CA SER A 241 2.87 -27.98 -2.47
C SER A 241 2.12 -26.72 -2.04
N GLN A 242 0.80 -26.72 -2.19
CA GLN A 242 -0.06 -25.62 -1.76
C GLN A 242 -0.21 -25.59 -0.23
N PHE A 243 -0.05 -26.73 0.46
CA PHE A 243 -0.07 -26.76 1.92
C PHE A 243 1.26 -26.25 2.48
N LYS A 244 1.20 -25.22 3.35
CA LYS A 244 2.41 -24.58 3.91
C LYS A 244 2.62 -24.84 5.38
N GLY A 245 1.55 -25.06 6.13
CA GLY A 245 1.64 -25.26 7.57
C GLY A 245 0.30 -25.23 8.26
N PHE A 246 0.31 -25.44 9.56
CA PHE A 246 -0.91 -25.55 10.36
C PHE A 246 -0.69 -25.03 11.78
N ALA A 247 -1.77 -24.81 12.49
CA ALA A 247 -1.78 -24.55 13.93
C ALA A 247 -2.71 -25.53 14.63
N MET A 248 -2.39 -25.85 15.88
CA MET A 248 -3.20 -26.68 16.75
C MET A 248 -3.97 -25.81 17.75
N SER A 249 -5.15 -26.25 18.16
CA SER A 249 -5.87 -25.70 19.31
C SER A 249 -5.21 -26.15 20.61
N GLU A 250 -5.57 -25.54 21.73
CA GLU A 250 -5.14 -26.00 23.06
C GLU A 250 -5.60 -27.43 23.36
N ALA A 251 -6.69 -27.88 22.74
CA ALA A 251 -7.21 -29.24 22.85
C ALA A 251 -6.45 -30.26 21.98
N GLY A 252 -5.46 -29.83 21.20
CA GLY A 252 -4.67 -30.71 20.34
C GLY A 252 -5.34 -31.09 19.01
N GLU A 253 -6.33 -30.31 18.57
CA GLU A 253 -6.98 -30.46 17.26
C GLU A 253 -6.43 -29.45 16.25
N VAL A 254 -6.49 -29.72 14.95
CA VAL A 254 -6.08 -28.75 13.93
C VAL A 254 -7.04 -27.55 13.97
N SER A 255 -6.53 -26.37 14.32
CA SER A 255 -7.32 -25.14 14.40
C SER A 255 -7.20 -24.28 13.15
N GLN A 256 -6.05 -24.33 12.48
CA GLN A 256 -5.82 -23.56 11.25
C GLN A 256 -4.93 -24.32 10.27
N VAL A 257 -5.18 -24.14 8.98
CA VAL A 257 -4.35 -24.65 7.88
C VAL A 257 -4.01 -23.50 6.93
N VAL A 258 -2.74 -23.39 6.56
CA VAL A 258 -2.21 -22.40 5.62
C VAL A 258 -2.04 -23.04 4.25
N LEU A 259 -2.71 -22.45 3.27
CA LEU A 259 -2.59 -22.77 1.85
C LEU A 259 -1.97 -21.58 1.09
N GLU A 260 -1.36 -21.84 -0.06
CA GLU A 260 -0.77 -20.82 -0.93
C GLU A 260 -1.11 -21.08 -2.41
N TYR A 261 -1.44 -20.01 -3.12
CA TYR A 261 -1.64 -20.00 -4.56
C TYR A 261 -1.14 -18.67 -5.13
N HIS A 262 -0.26 -18.70 -6.15
CA HIS A 262 0.38 -17.51 -6.73
C HIS A 262 1.00 -16.58 -5.66
N ASP A 263 1.76 -17.16 -4.72
CA ASP A 263 2.43 -16.44 -3.61
C ASP A 263 1.49 -15.70 -2.64
N LEU A 264 0.17 -15.90 -2.76
CA LEU A 264 -0.85 -15.41 -1.83
C LEU A 264 -1.36 -16.53 -0.94
N HIS A 265 -1.53 -16.23 0.34
CA HIS A 265 -1.94 -17.22 1.33
C HIS A 265 -3.43 -17.18 1.62
N VAL A 266 -3.97 -18.34 1.97
CA VAL A 266 -5.31 -18.53 2.52
C VAL A 266 -5.19 -19.36 3.79
N ILE A 267 -5.85 -18.94 4.86
CA ILE A 267 -5.88 -19.65 6.13
C ILE A 267 -7.30 -20.17 6.36
N LEU A 268 -7.44 -21.49 6.35
CA LEU A 268 -8.66 -22.16 6.77
C LEU A 268 -8.72 -22.18 8.29
N CYS A 269 -9.82 -21.71 8.88
CA CYS A 269 -10.00 -21.66 10.33
C CYS A 269 -11.08 -22.68 10.75
N PHE A 270 -10.74 -23.55 11.68
CA PHE A 270 -11.62 -24.60 12.17
C PHE A 270 -12.08 -24.32 13.60
N ASP A 271 -13.39 -24.34 13.79
CA ASP A 271 -14.07 -24.19 15.09
C ASP A 271 -15.47 -24.79 14.93
N ALA A 272 -15.65 -26.02 15.44
CA ALA A 272 -16.89 -26.76 15.26
C ALA A 272 -18.09 -26.08 15.95
N ASP A 273 -17.88 -25.38 17.07
CA ASP A 273 -18.95 -24.68 17.78
C ASP A 273 -19.40 -23.45 17.01
N LYS A 274 -18.45 -22.66 16.51
CA LYS A 274 -18.75 -21.51 15.65
C LYS A 274 -19.41 -21.96 14.34
N ALA A 275 -18.89 -22.97 13.66
CA ALA A 275 -19.46 -23.46 12.40
C ALA A 275 -20.90 -23.98 12.59
N ARG A 276 -21.15 -24.75 13.67
CA ARG A 276 -22.49 -25.22 14.02
C ARG A 276 -23.45 -24.07 14.34
N SER A 277 -22.97 -23.01 15.01
CA SER A 277 -23.80 -21.81 15.28
C SER A 277 -24.23 -21.07 14.01
N LEU A 278 -23.50 -21.26 12.91
CA LEU A 278 -23.81 -20.73 11.57
C LEU A 278 -24.60 -21.73 10.71
N GLY A 279 -24.85 -22.95 11.21
CA GLY A 279 -25.59 -24.00 10.51
C GLY A 279 -24.77 -24.78 9.48
N PHE A 280 -23.46 -24.87 9.64
CA PHE A 280 -22.59 -25.63 8.75
C PHE A 280 -22.30 -27.04 9.30
N ASP A 281 -22.26 -28.04 8.42
CA ASP A 281 -22.04 -29.45 8.79
C ASP A 281 -20.55 -29.78 9.05
N SER A 282 -19.63 -28.97 8.53
CA SER A 282 -18.18 -29.12 8.70
C SER A 282 -17.65 -28.26 9.87
N SER A 283 -16.41 -28.49 10.31
CA SER A 283 -15.74 -27.62 11.29
C SER A 283 -15.18 -26.30 10.71
N LEU A 284 -15.30 -26.06 9.40
CA LEU A 284 -14.81 -24.83 8.76
C LEU A 284 -15.64 -23.62 9.19
N ALA A 285 -15.03 -22.75 9.98
CA ALA A 285 -15.69 -21.62 10.64
C ALA A 285 -15.32 -20.26 10.06
N ASP A 286 -14.24 -20.18 9.29
CA ASP A 286 -13.84 -19.02 8.51
C ASP A 286 -12.79 -19.38 7.45
N VAL A 287 -12.62 -18.48 6.48
CA VAL A 287 -11.52 -18.50 5.52
C VAL A 287 -10.90 -17.11 5.55
N ILE A 288 -9.68 -17.01 6.07
CA ILE A 288 -8.94 -15.74 6.11
C ILE A 288 -8.06 -15.65 4.89
N VAL A 289 -8.27 -14.63 4.07
CA VAL A 289 -7.50 -14.38 2.84
C VAL A 289 -6.41 -13.35 3.09
N GLU A 290 -5.25 -13.57 2.49
CA GLU A 290 -4.23 -12.53 2.34
C GLU A 290 -4.69 -11.55 1.25
N SER A 291 -4.82 -10.26 1.61
CA SER A 291 -5.46 -9.24 0.76
C SER A 291 -4.58 -8.01 0.52
N ALA A 292 -4.65 -7.01 1.42
CA ALA A 292 -3.89 -5.78 1.26
C ALA A 292 -2.42 -6.04 1.60
N LEU A 293 -1.62 -6.36 0.57
CA LEU A 293 -0.19 -6.60 0.71
C LEU A 293 0.53 -5.32 1.08
N THR A 294 0.10 -4.19 0.50
CA THR A 294 0.67 -2.87 0.76
C THR A 294 -0.42 -1.85 1.11
N ALA A 295 -0.04 -0.80 1.83
CA ALA A 295 -0.92 0.34 2.09
C ALA A 295 -0.13 1.65 2.05
N ILE A 296 -0.63 2.63 1.28
CA ILE A 296 -0.13 3.99 1.22
C ILE A 296 -0.82 4.81 2.32
N CYS A 297 -0.04 5.17 3.33
CA CYS A 297 -0.34 6.14 4.36
C CYS A 297 -0.21 7.55 3.78
N ASP A 298 -1.33 8.19 3.51
CA ASP A 298 -1.40 9.37 2.65
C ASP A 298 -1.39 10.68 3.43
N PHE A 299 -0.49 11.59 3.05
CA PHE A 299 -0.36 12.94 3.61
C PHE A 299 -0.88 14.01 2.62
N GLU A 300 -1.32 13.58 1.45
CA GLU A 300 -1.67 14.43 0.31
C GLU A 300 -3.18 14.39 0.05
N ASP A 301 -3.66 13.90 -1.10
CA ASP A 301 -5.02 14.21 -1.59
C ASP A 301 -6.18 13.69 -0.72
N SER A 302 -5.98 12.66 0.11
CA SER A 302 -7.04 12.16 0.99
C SER A 302 -7.11 12.88 2.34
N VAL A 303 -6.22 13.84 2.60
CA VAL A 303 -6.15 14.60 3.86
C VAL A 303 -6.32 16.10 3.60
N ALA A 304 -7.00 16.78 4.51
CA ALA A 304 -7.00 18.24 4.56
C ALA A 304 -6.07 18.69 5.71
N ALA A 305 -4.79 18.93 5.39
CA ALA A 305 -3.82 19.43 6.36
C ALA A 305 -3.27 20.79 5.92
N VAL A 306 -3.82 21.86 6.50
CA VAL A 306 -3.59 23.23 6.01
C VAL A 306 -2.80 24.09 6.99
N ASP A 307 -2.53 23.58 8.18
CA ASP A 307 -1.69 24.22 9.18
C ASP A 307 -0.77 23.23 9.92
N VAL A 308 0.08 23.77 10.79
CA VAL A 308 1.05 22.99 11.56
C VAL A 308 0.39 21.92 12.45
N HIS A 309 -0.81 22.17 12.98
CA HIS A 309 -1.48 21.22 13.87
C HIS A 309 -1.99 20.02 13.10
N ASP A 310 -2.58 20.26 11.91
CA ASP A 310 -3.03 19.19 11.04
C ASP A 310 -1.84 18.33 10.59
N LYS A 311 -0.75 18.95 10.14
CA LYS A 311 0.46 18.24 9.71
C LYS A 311 1.09 17.44 10.84
N VAL A 312 1.19 18.01 12.05
CA VAL A 312 1.67 17.27 13.23
C VAL A 312 0.77 16.08 13.58
N ASN A 313 -0.56 16.17 13.38
CA ASN A 313 -1.46 15.03 13.56
C ASN A 313 -1.17 13.90 12.55
N VAL A 314 -1.01 14.25 11.26
CA VAL A 314 -0.61 13.31 10.20
C VAL A 314 0.72 12.63 10.54
N TYR A 315 1.73 13.42 10.93
CA TYR A 315 3.06 12.93 11.29
C TYR A 315 3.06 12.01 12.50
N ARG A 316 2.26 12.32 13.54
CA ARG A 316 2.15 11.48 14.73
C ARG A 316 1.53 10.12 14.41
N THR A 317 0.55 10.06 13.51
CA THR A 317 0.02 8.78 13.02
C THR A 317 1.11 7.96 12.33
N TRP A 318 1.89 8.56 11.42
CA TRP A 318 2.99 7.89 10.75
C TRP A 318 4.07 7.40 11.72
N LEU A 319 4.47 8.26 12.67
CA LEU A 319 5.44 7.93 13.71
C LEU A 319 4.98 6.73 14.55
N GLY A 320 3.71 6.72 14.98
CA GLY A 320 3.16 5.60 15.76
C GLY A 320 3.11 4.29 14.96
N LEU A 321 2.89 4.35 13.65
CA LEU A 321 2.98 3.16 12.78
C LEU A 321 4.42 2.64 12.72
N MET A 322 5.40 3.52 12.53
CA MET A 322 6.82 3.14 12.44
C MET A 322 7.39 2.67 13.77
N LYS A 323 6.95 3.24 14.90
CA LYS A 323 7.26 2.72 16.26
C LYS A 323 6.52 1.41 16.55
N GLY A 324 5.33 1.23 15.99
CA GLY A 324 4.50 0.04 16.19
C GLY A 324 3.57 0.14 17.40
N ASP A 325 3.43 1.33 17.98
CA ASP A 325 2.67 1.62 19.20
C ASP A 325 1.38 2.44 18.94
N LEU A 326 1.06 2.72 17.67
CA LEU A 326 -0.17 3.42 17.31
C LEU A 326 -1.40 2.70 17.90
N THR A 327 -2.22 3.46 18.63
CA THR A 327 -3.51 2.98 19.14
C THR A 327 -4.63 3.95 18.79
N ALA A 328 -5.84 3.41 18.58
CA ALA A 328 -7.05 4.21 18.40
C ALA A 328 -8.18 3.64 19.25
N THR A 329 -8.84 4.50 20.03
CA THR A 329 -9.95 4.14 20.91
C THR A 329 -11.25 4.71 20.35
N PHE A 330 -12.28 3.88 20.21
CA PHE A 330 -13.59 4.30 19.69
C PHE A 330 -14.72 3.43 20.24
N ALA A 331 -15.96 3.96 20.21
CA ALA A 331 -17.15 3.21 20.59
C ALA A 331 -17.63 2.30 19.44
N LYS A 332 -17.92 1.04 19.75
CA LYS A 332 -18.54 0.07 18.82
C LYS A 332 -19.57 -0.76 19.60
N LYS A 333 -20.83 -0.77 19.15
CA LYS A 333 -21.95 -1.52 19.79
C LYS A 333 -22.06 -1.25 21.31
N GLY A 334 -21.89 0.00 21.74
CA GLY A 334 -21.97 0.38 23.15
C GLY A 334 -20.73 0.05 24.01
N ALA A 335 -19.70 -0.60 23.45
CA ALA A 335 -18.45 -0.88 24.13
C ALA A 335 -17.30 0.00 23.60
N THR A 336 -16.37 0.38 24.49
CA THR A 336 -15.12 1.03 24.11
C THR A 336 -14.15 -0.03 23.59
N VAL A 337 -13.72 0.12 22.34
CA VAL A 337 -12.75 -0.77 21.70
C VAL A 337 -11.46 0.01 21.48
N GLN A 338 -10.32 -0.59 21.88
CA GLN A 338 -8.99 -0.11 21.53
C GLN A 338 -8.43 -0.99 20.41
N ARG A 339 -7.98 -0.36 19.33
CA ARG A 339 -7.32 -1.03 18.21
C ARG A 339 -5.83 -0.74 18.22
N ARG A 340 -5.03 -1.76 17.85
CA ARG A 340 -3.58 -1.73 17.72
C ARG A 340 -3.15 -2.50 16.47
N LEU A 341 -1.87 -2.43 16.11
CA LEU A 341 -1.29 -3.26 15.05
C LEU A 341 -1.30 -4.74 15.45
N LYS A 342 -1.68 -5.62 14.52
CA LYS A 342 -1.69 -7.08 14.70
C LYS A 342 -0.26 -7.63 14.64
N ALA A 343 0.05 -8.65 15.43
CA ALA A 343 1.30 -9.39 15.36
C ALA A 343 1.39 -10.25 14.08
N ASP A 344 2.59 -10.72 13.76
CA ASP A 344 2.80 -11.74 12.72
C ASP A 344 2.12 -13.06 13.10
N LYS A 345 1.73 -13.82 12.09
CA LYS A 345 1.13 -15.14 12.26
C LYS A 345 2.23 -16.19 12.20
N VAL A 346 2.18 -17.16 13.10
CA VAL A 346 3.18 -18.22 13.22
C VAL A 346 2.47 -19.56 13.17
N PHE A 347 2.94 -20.44 12.29
CA PHE A 347 2.40 -21.77 12.08
C PHE A 347 3.51 -22.82 12.13
N THR A 348 3.15 -24.03 12.48
CA THR A 348 4.04 -25.19 12.40
C THR A 348 4.25 -25.54 10.93
N ARG A 349 5.51 -25.64 10.51
CA ARG A 349 5.89 -26.25 9.23
C ARG A 349 5.97 -27.76 9.42
N THR A 350 5.49 -28.49 8.42
CA THR A 350 5.63 -29.94 8.35
C THR A 350 7.11 -30.35 8.36
N GLY A 351 7.45 -31.41 9.11
CA GLY A 351 8.79 -31.98 9.18
C GLY A 351 9.84 -31.17 9.93
N HIS A 352 9.53 -29.91 10.27
CA HIS A 352 10.49 -28.93 10.76
C HIS A 352 9.89 -28.04 11.84
N ALA A 353 9.64 -28.60 13.03
CA ALA A 353 9.10 -27.85 14.17
C ALA A 353 10.00 -26.66 14.59
N ASP A 354 11.31 -26.76 14.34
CA ASP A 354 12.28 -25.70 14.61
C ASP A 354 12.34 -24.60 13.53
N ASP A 355 11.63 -24.77 12.41
CA ASP A 355 11.55 -23.80 11.29
C ASP A 355 10.09 -23.44 10.96
N PRO A 356 9.44 -22.62 11.80
CA PRO A 356 8.03 -22.30 11.65
C PRO A 356 7.75 -21.47 10.39
N VAL A 357 6.54 -21.61 9.84
CA VAL A 357 6.04 -20.69 8.82
C VAL A 357 5.61 -19.39 9.50
N VAL A 358 6.25 -18.29 9.12
CA VAL A 358 5.98 -16.96 9.67
C VAL A 358 5.41 -16.08 8.56
N LEU A 359 4.14 -15.71 8.72
CA LEU A 359 3.47 -14.81 7.78
C LEU A 359 3.35 -13.43 8.39
N HIS A 360 3.71 -12.42 7.61
CA HIS A 360 3.67 -11.04 8.09
C HIS A 360 2.22 -10.62 8.38
N GLY A 361 1.97 -10.08 9.56
CA GLY A 361 0.61 -9.86 10.06
C GLY A 361 -0.09 -8.62 9.52
N ARG A 362 0.64 -7.78 8.79
CA ARG A 362 0.25 -6.40 8.44
C ARG A 362 0.58 -6.09 6.98
N ALA A 363 -0.11 -5.11 6.41
CA ALA A 363 0.27 -4.57 5.10
C ALA A 363 1.64 -3.89 5.21
N LEU A 364 2.47 -4.04 4.18
CA LEU A 364 3.69 -3.24 4.05
C LEU A 364 3.29 -1.78 3.79
N LEU A 365 3.69 -0.90 4.70
CA LEU A 365 3.32 0.51 4.69
C LEU A 365 4.30 1.32 3.84
N MET A 366 3.73 2.15 2.99
CA MET A 366 4.38 3.25 2.29
C MET A 366 3.79 4.55 2.81
N CYS A 367 4.50 5.68 2.69
CA CYS A 367 3.89 7.00 2.90
C CYS A 367 3.85 7.79 1.59
N ARG A 368 2.76 8.52 1.34
CA ARG A 368 2.69 9.47 0.22
C ARG A 368 2.87 10.87 0.76
N ASN A 369 4.05 11.42 0.48
CA ASN A 369 4.36 12.81 0.81
C ASN A 369 3.70 13.73 -0.21
N VAL A 370 3.50 15.00 0.13
CA VAL A 370 3.00 15.98 -0.83
C VAL A 370 4.00 16.23 -1.96
N GLY A 371 3.47 16.67 -3.10
CA GLY A 371 4.26 17.12 -4.25
C GLY A 371 4.99 18.45 -4.02
N MET A 372 5.74 18.90 -5.02
CA MET A 372 6.65 20.05 -4.94
C MET A 372 5.96 21.43 -4.88
N GLN A 373 4.66 21.49 -5.18
CA GLN A 373 3.93 22.73 -5.46
C GLN A 373 3.65 23.58 -4.21
N MET A 374 3.34 22.93 -3.08
CA MET A 374 2.85 23.61 -1.89
C MET A 374 3.98 24.11 -1.00
N TYR A 375 3.78 25.30 -0.44
CA TYR A 375 4.68 25.92 0.53
C TYR A 375 3.97 26.00 1.87
N THR A 376 4.74 25.89 2.95
CA THR A 376 4.25 25.89 4.33
C THR A 376 5.04 26.89 5.17
N ASP A 377 4.34 27.56 6.09
CA ASP A 377 4.95 28.46 7.07
C ASP A 377 5.44 27.72 8.33
N MET A 378 5.26 26.39 8.42
CA MET A 378 5.74 25.57 9.54
C MET A 378 7.23 25.79 9.85
N VAL A 379 8.03 26.12 8.84
CA VAL A 379 9.44 26.43 8.93
C VAL A 379 9.73 27.63 8.04
N LYS A 380 10.45 28.61 8.59
CA LYS A 380 10.96 29.78 7.86
C LYS A 380 12.47 29.81 7.91
N HIS A 381 13.07 30.35 6.86
CA HIS A 381 14.53 30.48 6.72
C HIS A 381 14.93 31.96 6.68
N PRO A 382 15.20 32.60 7.82
CA PRO A 382 15.48 34.04 7.89
C PRO A 382 16.67 34.50 7.04
N ALA A 383 17.74 33.70 6.99
CA ALA A 383 18.96 34.07 6.25
C ALA A 383 18.79 33.99 4.71
N ALA A 384 17.75 33.31 4.24
CA ALA A 384 17.41 33.20 2.82
C ALA A 384 16.16 34.01 2.48
N ASP A 385 15.64 34.79 3.44
CA ASP A 385 14.41 35.57 3.34
C ASP A 385 13.20 34.73 2.88
N LEU A 386 13.14 33.46 3.31
CA LEU A 386 12.03 32.56 3.00
C LEU A 386 11.04 32.53 4.17
N ASP A 387 9.90 33.20 4.00
CA ASP A 387 8.78 33.18 4.95
C ASP A 387 8.00 31.85 4.95
N ALA A 388 8.24 31.00 3.95
CA ALA A 388 7.71 29.65 3.82
C ALA A 388 8.67 28.80 2.98
N ILE A 389 8.70 27.50 3.24
CA ILE A 389 9.51 26.53 2.47
C ILE A 389 8.58 25.51 1.77
N PRO A 390 9.06 24.77 0.76
CA PRO A 390 8.28 23.69 0.18
C PRO A 390 7.85 22.66 1.25
N GLU A 391 6.57 22.37 1.32
CA GLU A 391 5.99 21.46 2.32
C GLU A 391 6.56 20.04 2.18
N ALA A 392 6.83 19.62 0.94
CA ALA A 392 7.46 18.34 0.62
C ALA A 392 8.81 18.11 1.33
N PHE A 393 9.51 19.18 1.74
CA PHE A 393 10.79 19.07 2.45
C PHE A 393 10.57 18.67 3.90
N VAL A 394 9.55 19.26 4.55
CA VAL A 394 9.14 18.89 5.92
C VAL A 394 8.58 17.47 5.95
N ASP A 395 7.76 17.12 4.96
CA ASP A 395 7.24 15.76 4.80
C ASP A 395 8.38 14.74 4.69
N LEU A 396 9.37 15.00 3.84
CA LEU A 396 10.51 14.09 3.64
C LEU A 396 11.35 13.96 4.91
N LEU A 397 11.62 15.07 5.60
CA LEU A 397 12.33 15.08 6.88
C LEU A 397 11.65 14.18 7.91
N VAL A 398 10.36 14.40 8.13
CA VAL A 398 9.61 13.68 9.18
C VAL A 398 9.37 12.23 8.80
N SER A 399 8.95 11.95 7.56
CA SER A 399 8.68 10.58 7.10
C SER A 399 9.93 9.70 7.15
N ALA A 400 11.07 10.21 6.68
CA ALA A 400 12.34 9.47 6.66
C ALA A 400 12.90 9.27 8.08
N LYS A 401 12.87 10.32 8.94
CA LYS A 401 13.32 10.18 10.34
C LYS A 401 12.45 9.19 11.11
N ALA A 402 11.12 9.27 10.96
CA ALA A 402 10.20 8.33 11.62
C ALA A 402 10.45 6.88 11.17
N ALA A 403 10.77 6.65 9.90
CA ALA A 403 11.06 5.31 9.39
C ALA A 403 12.33 4.68 9.98
N GLN A 404 13.27 5.47 10.54
CA GLN A 404 14.43 4.91 11.25
C GLN A 404 14.04 4.01 12.43
N TYR A 405 12.91 4.30 13.10
CA TYR A 405 12.40 3.43 14.16
C TYR A 405 12.03 2.04 13.66
N ASP A 406 11.60 1.89 12.40
CA ASP A 406 11.39 0.58 11.81
C ASP A 406 12.72 -0.10 11.47
N LEU A 407 13.63 0.64 10.83
CA LEU A 407 14.93 0.11 10.40
C LEU A 407 15.76 -0.41 11.59
N GLN A 408 15.76 0.30 12.71
CA GLN A 408 16.49 -0.07 13.94
C GLN A 408 15.96 -1.34 14.61
N LYS A 409 14.70 -1.75 14.34
CA LYS A 409 14.15 -3.00 14.87
C LYS A 409 14.81 -4.23 14.27
N ALA A 410 15.41 -4.12 13.08
CA ALA A 410 16.10 -5.22 12.43
C ALA A 410 17.23 -5.78 13.30
N ASP A 411 18.03 -4.88 13.89
CA ASP A 411 19.17 -5.23 14.74
C ASP A 411 18.70 -5.81 16.08
N ALA A 412 17.65 -5.24 16.66
CA ALA A 412 17.08 -5.73 17.92
C ALA A 412 16.41 -7.11 17.77
N GLN A 413 15.79 -7.40 16.62
CA GLN A 413 15.05 -8.66 16.42
C GLN A 413 15.95 -9.89 16.27
N GLN A 414 17.22 -9.74 15.87
CA GLN A 414 18.19 -10.85 15.85
C GLN A 414 18.42 -11.46 17.25
N THR A 415 18.12 -10.72 18.32
CA THR A 415 18.29 -11.17 19.71
C THR A 415 17.00 -11.67 20.37
N ALA A 416 15.84 -11.49 19.73
CA ALA A 416 14.54 -11.80 20.33
C ALA A 416 14.06 -13.23 19.99
N LYS A 417 13.81 -14.08 21.01
CA LYS A 417 13.16 -15.40 20.87
C LYS A 417 11.70 -15.34 21.32
N GLY A 418 10.81 -16.07 20.63
CA GLY A 418 9.39 -16.24 21.01
C GLY A 418 8.45 -15.09 20.62
N SER A 419 7.32 -14.98 21.33
CA SER A 419 6.19 -14.05 21.08
C SER A 419 6.50 -12.55 21.22
N SER A 420 7.76 -12.19 21.43
CA SER A 420 8.28 -10.83 21.62
C SER A 420 8.89 -10.26 20.33
N ARG A 421 8.43 -10.70 19.15
CA ARG A 421 8.90 -10.14 17.87
C ARG A 421 8.44 -8.68 17.75
N LEU A 422 9.39 -7.78 17.54
CA LEU A 422 9.10 -6.38 17.25
C LEU A 422 8.28 -6.27 15.96
N LEU A 423 7.28 -5.40 15.96
CA LEU A 423 6.45 -5.14 14.78
C LEU A 423 7.28 -4.35 13.77
N ARG A 424 7.86 -5.05 12.81
CA ARG A 424 8.53 -4.45 11.65
C ARG A 424 7.54 -4.15 10.54
N ASN A 425 7.89 -3.18 9.71
CA ASN A 425 7.29 -2.86 8.43
C ASN A 425 8.15 -3.47 7.31
N SER A 426 9.36 -2.95 7.09
CA SER A 426 10.30 -3.49 6.12
C SER A 426 11.14 -4.62 6.73
N ARG A 427 11.24 -5.74 6.01
CA ARG A 427 12.15 -6.84 6.34
C ARG A 427 13.48 -6.69 5.60
N MET A 428 13.51 -5.89 4.54
CA MET A 428 14.66 -5.69 3.66
C MET A 428 15.47 -4.41 3.96
N GLY A 429 15.03 -3.58 4.91
CA GLY A 429 15.74 -2.36 5.29
C GLY A 429 15.50 -1.20 4.33
N SER A 430 14.31 -1.15 3.72
CA SER A 430 13.89 -0.13 2.76
C SER A 430 12.73 0.68 3.29
N VAL A 431 12.69 1.96 2.94
CA VAL A 431 11.58 2.87 3.28
C VAL A 431 10.88 3.26 1.99
N TYR A 432 9.56 3.13 1.92
CA TYR A 432 8.80 3.34 0.68
C TYR A 432 8.06 4.67 0.73
N ILE A 433 8.48 5.62 -0.11
CA ILE A 433 7.89 6.97 -0.19
C ILE A 433 7.32 7.18 -1.59
N VAL A 434 6.03 7.47 -1.67
CA VAL A 434 5.34 7.83 -2.91
C VAL A 434 5.52 9.33 -3.15
N LYS A 435 5.92 9.68 -4.38
CA LYS A 435 6.07 11.06 -4.83
C LYS A 435 5.04 11.37 -5.93
N PRO A 436 4.03 12.21 -5.60
CA PRO A 436 2.97 12.57 -6.53
C PRO A 436 3.31 13.82 -7.35
N LYS A 437 2.50 14.08 -8.38
CA LYS A 437 2.38 15.36 -9.10
C LYS A 437 3.72 15.93 -9.62
N MET A 438 4.63 15.05 -10.01
CA MET A 438 5.88 15.41 -10.68
C MET A 438 5.62 15.56 -12.18
N HIS A 439 6.19 16.58 -12.81
CA HIS A 439 6.11 16.81 -14.25
C HIS A 439 7.47 16.52 -14.89
N GLY A 440 7.62 15.36 -15.52
CA GLY A 440 8.78 15.01 -16.33
C GLY A 440 10.08 14.72 -15.55
N PRO A 441 11.14 14.31 -16.27
CA PRO A 441 12.32 13.71 -15.66
C PRO A 441 13.12 14.65 -14.76
N ALA A 442 13.18 15.95 -15.06
CA ALA A 442 13.93 16.91 -14.25
C ALA A 442 13.41 17.01 -12.80
N GLU A 443 12.08 16.90 -12.61
CA GLU A 443 11.49 16.92 -11.28
C GLU A 443 11.67 15.59 -10.53
N VAL A 444 11.69 14.48 -11.27
CA VAL A 444 12.01 13.16 -10.72
C VAL A 444 13.47 13.11 -10.26
N ALA A 445 14.39 13.63 -11.07
CA ALA A 445 15.80 13.78 -10.74
C ALA A 445 16.01 14.66 -9.49
N PHE A 446 15.29 15.78 -9.40
CA PHE A 446 15.31 16.64 -8.23
C PHE A 446 14.84 15.91 -6.95
N ASN A 447 13.77 15.11 -7.03
CA ASN A 447 13.33 14.30 -5.89
C ASN A 447 14.34 13.19 -5.55
N ASN A 448 15.05 12.62 -6.54
CA ASN A 448 16.14 11.68 -6.28
C ASN A 448 17.30 12.35 -5.52
N MET A 449 17.67 13.57 -5.92
CA MET A 449 18.66 14.39 -5.20
C MET A 449 18.22 14.68 -3.77
N LEU A 450 16.95 15.05 -3.55
CA LEU A 450 16.41 15.26 -2.19
C LEU A 450 16.50 13.99 -1.34
N PHE A 451 16.23 12.82 -1.92
CA PHE A 451 16.36 11.54 -1.21
C PHE A 451 17.82 11.26 -0.87
N ASN A 452 18.74 11.60 -1.77
CA ASN A 452 20.17 11.46 -1.52
C ASN A 452 20.60 12.33 -0.33
N ALA A 453 20.24 13.61 -0.36
CA ALA A 453 20.59 14.56 0.70
C ALA A 453 19.95 14.18 2.05
N MET A 454 18.70 13.70 2.03
CA MET A 454 18.02 13.27 3.26
C MET A 454 18.67 12.03 3.87
N GLU A 455 19.12 11.07 3.05
CA GLU A 455 19.86 9.91 3.55
C GLU A 455 21.19 10.32 4.17
N ASP A 456 21.92 11.23 3.53
CA ASP A 456 23.20 11.72 4.04
C ASP A 456 23.01 12.45 5.37
N MET A 457 21.98 13.30 5.46
CA MET A 457 21.58 13.99 6.70
C MET A 457 21.25 13.02 7.83
N LEU A 458 20.54 11.92 7.53
CA LEU A 458 20.09 10.95 8.54
C LEU A 458 21.09 9.81 8.79
N GLY A 459 22.23 9.79 8.08
CA GLY A 459 23.21 8.70 8.15
C GLY A 459 22.68 7.36 7.61
N LEU A 460 21.69 7.40 6.72
CA LEU A 460 21.14 6.21 6.07
C LEU A 460 22.05 5.76 4.92
N LYS A 461 22.04 4.45 4.63
CA LYS A 461 22.72 3.94 3.44
C LYS A 461 22.10 4.56 2.19
N ARG A 462 22.92 4.87 1.19
CA ARG A 462 22.43 5.33 -0.11
C ARG A 462 21.39 4.34 -0.65
N ASN A 463 20.31 4.87 -1.23
CA ASN A 463 19.20 4.09 -1.77
C ASN A 463 18.33 3.37 -0.73
N THR A 464 18.43 3.67 0.58
CA THR A 464 17.49 3.20 1.61
C THR A 464 16.05 3.70 1.34
N LEU A 465 15.91 4.98 0.99
CA LEU A 465 14.64 5.60 0.64
C LEU A 465 14.26 5.23 -0.81
N LYS A 466 13.20 4.45 -0.97
CA LYS A 466 12.65 4.00 -2.24
C LYS A 466 11.55 4.95 -2.70
N MET A 467 11.44 5.12 -4.01
CA MET A 467 10.50 6.07 -4.62
C MET A 467 9.42 5.35 -5.43
N GLY A 468 8.16 5.57 -5.05
CA GLY A 468 7.01 5.31 -5.90
C GLY A 468 6.75 6.54 -6.77
N VAL A 469 6.74 6.40 -8.08
CA VAL A 469 6.51 7.49 -9.03
C VAL A 469 5.06 7.45 -9.50
N MET A 470 4.29 8.49 -9.20
CA MET A 470 2.96 8.64 -9.76
C MET A 470 3.07 9.14 -11.21
N ASP A 471 2.59 8.36 -12.16
CA ASP A 471 2.39 8.80 -13.54
C ASP A 471 1.00 9.43 -13.62
N GLU A 472 0.91 10.68 -13.19
CA GLU A 472 -0.38 11.38 -13.07
C GLU A 472 -0.36 12.79 -13.67
N GLU A 473 0.72 13.14 -14.37
CA GLU A 473 0.89 14.42 -15.05
C GLU A 473 1.31 14.15 -16.49
N ARG A 474 0.73 14.86 -17.46
CA ARG A 474 0.92 14.65 -18.90
C ARG A 474 2.38 14.69 -19.31
N ARG A 475 3.17 15.60 -18.73
CA ARG A 475 4.62 15.70 -19.00
C ARG A 475 5.40 14.47 -18.52
N THR A 476 4.96 13.86 -17.42
CA THR A 476 5.51 12.59 -16.92
C THR A 476 5.11 11.45 -17.82
N SER A 477 3.83 11.31 -18.19
CA SER A 477 3.39 10.23 -19.08
C SER A 477 4.12 10.25 -20.43
N LEU A 478 4.33 11.43 -21.00
CA LEU A 478 5.06 11.58 -22.28
C LEU A 478 6.56 11.26 -22.16
N SER A 479 7.12 11.28 -20.95
CA SER A 479 8.55 11.10 -20.70
C SER A 479 8.83 10.00 -19.67
N LEU A 480 7.89 9.05 -19.48
CA LEU A 480 7.88 8.13 -18.35
C LEU A 480 9.16 7.31 -18.26
N VAL A 481 9.64 6.79 -19.39
CA VAL A 481 10.91 6.06 -19.45
C VAL A 481 12.09 6.90 -18.96
N SER A 482 12.16 8.17 -19.36
CA SER A 482 13.20 9.08 -18.88
C SER A 482 13.04 9.37 -17.38
N CYS A 483 11.81 9.50 -16.89
CA CYS A 483 11.54 9.62 -15.45
C CYS A 483 12.06 8.40 -14.69
N MET A 484 11.81 7.18 -15.19
CA MET A 484 12.27 5.94 -14.58
C MET A 484 13.80 5.86 -14.53
N HIS A 485 14.50 6.35 -15.56
CA HIS A 485 15.97 6.40 -15.59
C HIS A 485 16.55 7.23 -14.45
N GLU A 486 15.95 8.38 -14.14
CA GLU A 486 16.42 9.29 -13.09
C GLU A 486 16.35 8.67 -11.68
N VAL A 487 15.53 7.64 -11.49
CA VAL A 487 15.33 6.94 -10.21
C VAL A 487 15.52 5.42 -10.31
N ARG A 488 16.27 4.93 -11.31
CA ARG A 488 16.42 3.49 -11.60
C ARG A 488 16.94 2.61 -10.46
N GLU A 489 17.59 3.22 -9.46
CA GLU A 489 18.13 2.55 -8.27
C GLU A 489 17.19 2.61 -7.05
N ARG A 490 16.08 3.35 -7.15
CA ARG A 490 15.10 3.57 -6.08
C ARG A 490 13.67 3.25 -6.48
N LEU A 491 13.38 3.16 -7.78
CA LEU A 491 12.04 2.99 -8.33
C LEU A 491 11.44 1.66 -7.84
N VAL A 492 10.34 1.77 -7.09
CA VAL A 492 9.64 0.60 -6.53
C VAL A 492 8.25 0.39 -7.11
N PHE A 493 7.64 1.42 -7.68
CA PHE A 493 6.47 1.28 -8.54
C PHE A 493 6.26 2.52 -9.41
N ILE A 494 5.54 2.31 -10.50
CA ILE A 494 4.84 3.34 -11.28
C ILE A 494 3.33 3.09 -11.14
N ASN A 495 2.54 4.15 -11.02
CA ASN A 495 1.09 4.03 -10.86
C ASN A 495 0.35 5.09 -11.68
N THR A 496 -0.74 4.68 -12.32
CA THR A 496 -1.60 5.56 -13.10
C THR A 496 -2.61 6.32 -12.21
N GLY A 497 -2.22 7.53 -11.79
CA GLY A 497 -3.11 8.48 -11.09
C GLY A 497 -4.12 9.15 -12.04
N PHE A 498 -5.00 8.35 -12.65
CA PHE A 498 -5.82 8.78 -13.80
C PHE A 498 -6.73 10.00 -13.53
N LEU A 499 -7.11 10.25 -12.27
CA LEU A 499 -7.95 11.40 -11.89
C LEU A 499 -7.17 12.72 -12.02
N ASP A 500 -5.99 12.81 -11.40
CA ASP A 500 -5.10 13.96 -11.55
C ASP A 500 -4.64 14.09 -13.00
N ARG A 501 -4.30 12.98 -13.64
CA ARG A 501 -3.92 12.95 -15.05
C ARG A 501 -4.99 13.52 -15.97
N THR A 502 -6.26 13.29 -15.66
CA THR A 502 -7.39 13.88 -16.38
C THR A 502 -7.49 15.38 -16.11
N GLY A 503 -7.25 15.82 -14.87
CA GLY A 503 -7.16 17.23 -14.50
C GLY A 503 -6.08 17.96 -15.29
N ASP A 504 -4.87 17.39 -15.36
CA ASP A 504 -3.74 17.95 -16.10
C ASP A 504 -3.94 17.90 -17.62
N GLU A 505 -4.62 16.89 -18.17
CA GLU A 505 -4.99 16.89 -19.61
C GLU A 505 -5.89 18.09 -19.94
N ILE A 506 -6.87 18.38 -19.08
CA ILE A 506 -7.79 19.51 -19.26
C ILE A 506 -7.05 20.83 -19.07
N HIS A 507 -6.17 20.93 -18.06
CA HIS A 507 -5.41 22.14 -17.80
C HIS A 507 -4.44 22.45 -18.94
N THR A 508 -3.65 21.45 -19.36
CA THR A 508 -2.66 21.59 -20.43
C THR A 508 -3.32 22.05 -21.74
N ALA A 509 -4.48 21.50 -22.08
CA ALA A 509 -5.19 21.81 -23.32
C ALA A 509 -6.34 22.82 -23.13
N MET A 510 -6.33 23.63 -22.06
CA MET A 510 -7.44 24.53 -21.71
C MET A 510 -7.80 25.49 -22.86
N LYS A 511 -6.78 25.98 -23.57
CA LYS A 511 -6.94 26.92 -24.68
C LYS A 511 -7.30 26.27 -26.01
N ALA A 512 -7.22 24.94 -26.12
CA ALA A 512 -7.61 24.21 -27.32
C ALA A 512 -9.14 24.17 -27.54
N GLY A 513 -9.93 24.47 -26.50
CA GLY A 513 -11.39 24.59 -26.58
C GLY A 513 -12.15 23.61 -25.67
N PRO A 514 -13.48 23.47 -25.86
CA PRO A 514 -14.32 22.64 -25.00
C PRO A 514 -13.90 21.16 -25.01
N VAL A 515 -13.79 20.58 -23.81
CA VAL A 515 -13.49 19.16 -23.61
C VAL A 515 -14.75 18.30 -23.52
N TYR A 516 -14.57 16.98 -23.69
CA TYR A 516 -15.65 16.01 -23.50
C TYR A 516 -16.19 16.01 -22.05
N GLY A 517 -17.47 15.66 -21.89
CA GLY A 517 -18.04 15.48 -20.56
C GLY A 517 -17.40 14.33 -19.78
N LYS A 518 -17.40 14.41 -18.44
CA LYS A 518 -16.71 13.47 -17.54
C LYS A 518 -16.91 11.98 -17.87
N ARG A 519 -18.11 11.56 -18.27
CA ARG A 519 -18.39 10.15 -18.63
C ARG A 519 -17.73 9.75 -19.96
N GLN A 520 -17.68 10.66 -20.92
CA GLN A 520 -17.08 10.43 -22.25
C GLN A 520 -15.55 10.45 -22.19
N MET A 521 -14.95 11.08 -21.17
CA MET A 521 -13.50 11.10 -21.00
C MET A 521 -12.91 9.68 -20.89
N LYS A 522 -13.63 8.76 -20.24
CA LYS A 522 -13.20 7.37 -20.04
C LYS A 522 -13.01 6.57 -21.33
N SER A 523 -13.62 6.99 -22.43
CA SER A 523 -13.54 6.32 -23.74
C SER A 523 -12.61 7.04 -24.72
N GLN A 524 -11.90 8.08 -24.29
CA GLN A 524 -10.98 8.82 -25.17
C GLN A 524 -9.70 8.04 -25.41
N ALA A 525 -9.16 8.16 -26.62
CA ALA A 525 -7.97 7.40 -27.06
C ALA A 525 -6.74 7.65 -26.18
N TRP A 526 -6.57 8.89 -25.69
CA TRP A 526 -5.42 9.27 -24.86
C TRP A 526 -5.38 8.49 -23.54
N LEU A 527 -6.54 8.23 -22.92
CA LEU A 527 -6.60 7.56 -21.62
C LEU A 527 -6.19 6.10 -21.74
N LYS A 528 -6.65 5.40 -22.79
CA LYS A 528 -6.20 4.03 -23.07
C LYS A 528 -4.70 3.97 -23.36
N ALA A 529 -4.20 4.89 -24.20
CA ALA A 529 -2.78 4.94 -24.54
C ALA A 529 -1.89 5.27 -23.32
N TYR A 530 -2.40 6.07 -22.39
CA TYR A 530 -1.76 6.37 -21.11
C TYR A 530 -1.68 5.13 -20.20
N GLU A 531 -2.80 4.41 -20.01
CA GLU A 531 -2.82 3.20 -19.17
C GLU A 531 -1.93 2.09 -19.76
N ASP A 532 -2.08 1.80 -21.06
CA ASP A 532 -1.24 0.80 -21.74
C ASP A 532 0.24 1.23 -21.72
N GLY A 533 0.52 2.51 -21.98
CA GLY A 533 1.87 3.06 -22.03
C GLY A 533 2.59 3.02 -20.68
N ASN A 534 1.86 3.06 -19.57
CA ASN A 534 2.42 2.85 -18.24
C ASN A 534 2.88 1.40 -18.03
N VAL A 535 2.10 0.43 -18.53
CA VAL A 535 2.44 -1.00 -18.43
C VAL A 535 3.57 -1.38 -19.39
N ASP A 536 3.60 -0.78 -20.59
CA ASP A 536 4.61 -1.05 -21.62
C ASP A 536 6.00 -0.47 -21.26
N ALA A 537 6.05 0.61 -20.46
CA ALA A 537 7.28 1.30 -20.04
C ALA A 537 8.01 0.55 -18.92
#